data_AF-A0A2E3TQ71-F1
#
_entry.id   AF-A0A2E3TQ71-F1
#
_cell.length_a   1.000
_cell.length_b   1.000
_cell.length_c   1.000
_cell.angle_alpha   90.00
_cell.angle_beta   90.00
_cell.angle_gamma   90.00
#
_symmetry.space_group_name_H-M   'P 1'
#
loop_
_entity.id
_entity.type
_entity.pdbx_description
1 polymer ?
#
loop_
_entity_poly.entity_id
_entity_poly.type
_entity_poly.pdbx_seq_one_letter_code
_entity_poly.pdbx_strand_id
1 'polypeptide(L)'
;MLYIQGGNKEQIELSRQLFSFCCNGLFKKNNIPNIDLTIHKVEGALAWTDYEGEGKFFIEIEESLNHKKFIITMCHEFIHVRQFLSGVEVSELSAYHYEEKIAEQFYNEELRRNGSLLNLNED
;
A
#
# COMPACT_ATOMS: atom_id res chain seq x y z
N MET A 1 -9.85 -7.69 -4.00
CA MET A 1 -10.47 -7.66 -2.65
C MET A 1 -9.38 -7.53 -1.61
N LEU A 2 -9.62 -6.88 -0.45
CA LEU A 2 -8.62 -6.72 0.61
C LEU A 2 -9.11 -7.33 1.92
N TYR A 3 -8.36 -8.32 2.42
CA TYR A 3 -8.52 -8.88 3.76
C TYR A 3 -7.38 -8.39 4.65
N ILE A 4 -7.70 -8.02 5.89
CA ILE A 4 -6.72 -7.43 6.81
C ILE A 4 -6.76 -8.22 8.12
N GLN A 5 -5.58 -8.61 8.60
CA GLN A 5 -5.36 -9.22 9.90
C GLN A 5 -4.33 -8.40 10.70
N GLY A 6 -4.53 -8.29 12.01
CA GLY A 6 -3.68 -7.46 12.88
C GLY A 6 -3.89 -5.96 12.69
N GLY A 7 -2.91 -5.18 13.15
CA GLY A 7 -2.92 -3.71 13.10
C GLY A 7 -3.93 -3.03 14.04
N ASN A 8 -3.73 -1.74 14.22
CA ASN A 8 -4.67 -0.89 14.95
C ASN A 8 -5.78 -0.34 14.02
N LYS A 9 -6.78 0.34 14.60
CA LYS A 9 -7.93 0.87 13.84
C LYS A 9 -7.52 1.83 12.72
N GLU A 10 -6.52 2.67 12.97
CA GLU A 10 -6.05 3.66 12.01
C GLU A 10 -5.35 2.97 10.83
N GLN A 11 -4.47 2.00 11.09
CA GLN A 11 -3.79 1.23 10.06
C GLN A 11 -4.78 0.42 9.20
N ILE A 12 -5.81 -0.17 9.82
CA ILE A 12 -6.86 -0.90 9.09
C ILE A 12 -7.61 0.03 8.14
N GLU A 13 -8.05 1.19 8.62
CA GLU A 13 -8.79 2.16 7.81
C GLU A 13 -7.91 2.70 6.67
N LEU A 14 -6.68 3.07 6.99
CA LEU A 14 -5.71 3.59 6.03
C LEU A 14 -5.39 2.58 4.93
N SER A 15 -5.24 1.30 5.28
CA SER A 15 -5.02 0.21 4.32
C SER A 15 -6.19 0.08 3.33
N ARG A 16 -7.44 0.23 3.82
CA ARG A 16 -8.64 0.19 2.96
C ARG A 16 -8.69 1.39 2.02
N GLN A 17 -8.38 2.59 2.53
CA GLN A 17 -8.35 3.82 1.75
C GLN A 17 -7.29 3.75 0.65
N LEU A 18 -6.07 3.33 0.99
CA LEU A 18 -4.97 3.15 0.03
C LEU A 18 -5.31 2.11 -1.03
N PHE A 19 -5.84 0.95 -0.63
CA PHE A 19 -6.21 -0.08 -1.59
C PHE A 19 -7.30 0.43 -2.55
N SER A 20 -8.31 1.13 -2.04
CA SER A 20 -9.35 1.75 -2.86
C SER A 20 -8.77 2.80 -3.81
N PHE A 21 -7.85 3.63 -3.35
CA PHE A 21 -7.14 4.61 -4.18
C PHE A 21 -6.36 3.91 -5.31
N CYS A 22 -5.57 2.89 -4.99
CA CYS A 22 -4.79 2.13 -5.96
C CYS A 22 -5.67 1.34 -6.95
N CYS A 23 -6.83 0.84 -6.53
CA CYS A 23 -7.80 0.23 -7.46
C CYS A 23 -8.32 1.21 -8.53
N ASN A 24 -8.36 2.51 -8.23
CA ASN A 24 -8.87 3.53 -9.13
C ASN A 24 -7.79 4.18 -10.01
N GLY A 25 -6.50 4.04 -9.67
CA GLY A 25 -5.41 4.68 -10.40
C GLY A 25 -4.23 3.79 -10.78
N LEU A 26 -3.84 2.85 -9.91
CA LEU A 26 -2.62 2.05 -10.06
C LEU A 26 -2.87 0.72 -10.78
N PHE A 27 -3.92 0.00 -10.39
CA PHE A 27 -4.27 -1.30 -10.95
C PHE A 27 -5.16 -1.15 -12.19
N LYS A 28 -5.09 -2.12 -13.12
CA LYS A 28 -5.99 -2.15 -14.29
C LYS A 28 -7.39 -2.59 -13.82
N LYS A 29 -8.45 -1.94 -14.32
CA LYS A 29 -9.84 -2.20 -13.92
C LYS A 29 -10.29 -3.67 -14.06
N ASN A 30 -9.74 -4.38 -15.04
CA ASN A 30 -10.02 -5.80 -15.29
C ASN A 30 -9.01 -6.76 -14.63
N ASN A 31 -8.10 -6.24 -13.80
CA ASN A 31 -7.06 -7.01 -13.14
C ASN A 31 -6.75 -6.41 -11.75
N ILE A 32 -7.78 -6.34 -10.90
CA ILE A 32 -7.66 -5.87 -9.52
C ILE A 32 -7.23 -7.06 -8.65
N PRO A 33 -6.13 -6.94 -7.87
CA PRO A 33 -5.63 -8.05 -7.06
C PRO A 33 -6.56 -8.40 -5.90
N ASN A 34 -6.40 -9.64 -5.43
CA ASN A 34 -6.86 -10.07 -4.11
C ASN A 34 -5.67 -10.05 -3.16
N ILE A 35 -5.78 -9.34 -2.04
CA ILE A 35 -4.68 -9.12 -1.11
C ILE A 35 -5.10 -9.57 0.29
N ASP A 36 -4.30 -10.46 0.88
CA ASP A 36 -4.33 -10.78 2.30
C ASP A 36 -3.20 -9.97 2.97
N LEU A 37 -3.57 -8.94 3.72
CA LEU A 37 -2.65 -8.06 4.43
C LEU A 37 -2.55 -8.45 5.91
N THR A 38 -1.35 -8.70 6.41
CA THR A 38 -1.07 -8.92 7.83
C THR A 38 -0.20 -7.78 8.37
N ILE A 39 -0.70 -7.09 9.40
CA ILE A 39 0.00 -5.98 10.06
C ILE A 39 0.48 -6.49 11.43
N HIS A 40 1.78 -6.72 11.53
CA HIS A 40 2.41 -7.31 12.72
C HIS A 40 3.91 -6.98 12.75
N LYS A 41 4.64 -7.46 13.76
CA LYS A 41 6.08 -7.25 13.81
C LYS A 41 6.81 -8.09 12.75
N VAL A 42 7.50 -7.43 11.83
CA VAL A 42 8.23 -8.05 10.72
C VAL A 42 9.73 -8.03 11.02
N GLU A 43 10.41 -9.18 10.87
CA GLU A 43 11.85 -9.26 11.11
C GLU A 43 12.66 -8.94 9.85
N GLY A 44 13.62 -8.02 9.98
CA GLY A 44 14.62 -7.75 8.94
C GLY A 44 14.15 -6.93 7.73
N ALA A 45 12.88 -6.51 7.70
CA ALA A 45 12.31 -5.68 6.63
C ALA A 45 11.17 -4.79 7.16
N LEU A 46 10.69 -3.85 6.33
CA LEU A 46 9.50 -3.04 6.63
C LEU A 46 8.21 -3.71 6.14
N ALA A 47 8.32 -4.51 5.08
CA ALA A 47 7.23 -5.29 4.52
C ALA A 47 7.78 -6.41 3.63
N TRP A 48 6.91 -7.36 3.30
CA TRP A 48 7.13 -8.42 2.32
C TRP A 48 5.89 -8.57 1.45
N THR A 49 6.07 -8.92 0.18
CA THR A 49 4.99 -9.27 -0.74
C THR A 49 5.28 -10.60 -1.42
N ASP A 50 4.33 -11.53 -1.31
CA ASP A 50 4.35 -12.82 -1.98
C ASP A 50 3.16 -12.99 -2.93
N TYR A 51 3.38 -13.72 -4.02
CA TYR A 51 2.34 -14.12 -4.96
C TYR A 51 1.88 -15.55 -4.68
N GLU A 52 0.59 -15.72 -4.39
CA GLU A 52 0.01 -17.02 -4.01
C GLU A 52 -0.70 -17.74 -5.18
N GLY A 53 -0.71 -17.15 -6.38
CA GLY A 53 -1.45 -17.67 -7.53
C GLY A 53 -2.79 -16.98 -7.77
N GLU A 54 -3.34 -17.12 -8.98
CA GLU A 54 -4.67 -16.64 -9.35
C GLU A 54 -4.95 -15.15 -9.04
N GLY A 55 -3.92 -14.30 -9.14
CA GLY A 55 -4.04 -12.86 -8.81
C GLY A 55 -4.20 -12.57 -7.30
N LYS A 56 -3.91 -13.56 -6.45
CA LYS A 56 -3.85 -13.43 -4.99
C LYS A 56 -2.43 -13.12 -4.53
N PHE A 57 -2.32 -12.18 -3.60
CA PHE A 57 -1.08 -11.75 -2.98
C PHE A 57 -1.22 -11.76 -1.47
N PHE A 58 -0.11 -12.06 -0.81
CA PHE A 58 0.04 -11.93 0.63
C PHE A 58 1.03 -10.80 0.90
N ILE A 59 0.64 -9.86 1.77
CA ILE A 59 1.50 -8.74 2.17
C ILE A 59 1.62 -8.76 3.69
N GLU A 60 2.85 -8.67 4.18
CA GLU A 60 3.14 -8.43 5.60
C GLU A 60 3.77 -7.06 5.75
N ILE A 61 3.36 -6.31 6.77
CA ILE A 61 3.91 -4.96 7.04
C ILE A 61 4.15 -4.74 8.53
N GLU A 62 5.27 -4.09 8.83
CA GLU A 62 5.72 -3.78 10.18
C GLU A 62 4.72 -2.87 10.92
N GLU A 63 4.17 -3.38 12.03
CA GLU A 63 3.14 -2.70 12.81
C GLU A 63 3.62 -1.43 13.52
N SER A 64 4.93 -1.31 13.79
CA SER A 64 5.51 -0.15 14.48
C SER A 64 5.75 1.07 13.58
N LEU A 65 5.43 0.97 12.28
CA LEU A 65 5.57 2.08 11.35
C LEU A 65 4.65 3.24 11.71
N ASN A 66 5.21 4.45 11.73
CA ASN A 66 4.42 5.67 11.81
C ASN A 66 3.57 5.86 10.55
N HIS A 67 2.57 6.73 10.65
CA HIS A 67 1.58 6.95 9.59
C HIS A 67 2.21 7.20 8.21
N LYS A 68 3.21 8.08 8.12
CA LYS A 68 3.87 8.40 6.85
C LYS A 68 4.61 7.22 6.25
N LYS A 69 5.42 6.53 7.07
CA LYS A 69 6.17 5.36 6.62
C LYS A 69 5.25 4.21 6.22
N PHE A 70 4.19 3.97 6.98
CA PHE A 70 3.21 2.93 6.67
C PHE A 70 2.60 3.14 5.28
N ILE A 71 2.23 4.38 4.92
CA ILE A 71 1.69 4.70 3.60
C ILE A 71 2.71 4.44 2.49
N ILE A 72 3.92 4.97 2.65
CA ILE A 72 4.97 4.83 1.63
C ILE A 72 5.31 3.35 1.42
N THR A 73 5.48 2.59 2.50
CA THR A 73 5.73 1.15 2.46
C THR A 73 4.58 0.40 1.79
N MET A 74 3.32 0.68 2.12
CA MET A 74 2.18 0.05 1.42
C MET A 74 2.14 0.39 -0.08
N CYS A 75 2.47 1.63 -0.45
CA CYS A 75 2.57 2.04 -1.86
C CYS A 75 3.68 1.28 -2.60
N HIS A 76 4.82 1.04 -1.94
CA HIS A 76 5.93 0.23 -2.46
C HIS A 76 5.45 -1.20 -2.79
N GLU A 77 4.81 -1.87 -1.82
CA GLU A 77 4.28 -3.22 -2.03
C GLU A 77 3.22 -3.27 -3.14
N PHE A 78 2.35 -2.27 -3.25
CA PHE A 78 1.38 -2.19 -4.34
C PHE A 78 2.02 -1.97 -5.72
N ILE A 79 3.19 -1.31 -5.80
CA ILE A 79 3.96 -1.24 -7.04
C ILE A 79 4.46 -2.63 -7.43
N HIS A 80 4.98 -3.42 -6.49
CA HIS A 80 5.37 -4.81 -6.76
C HIS A 80 4.20 -5.66 -7.24
N VAL A 81 3.05 -5.58 -6.57
CA VAL A 81 1.82 -6.26 -7.02
C VAL A 81 1.47 -5.86 -8.46
N ARG A 82 1.53 -4.56 -8.79
CA ARG A 82 1.28 -4.07 -10.16
C ARG A 82 2.31 -4.60 -11.17
N GLN A 83 3.59 -4.59 -10.82
CA GLN A 83 4.67 -5.10 -11.67
C GLN A 83 4.41 -6.57 -11.99
N PHE A 84 4.14 -7.37 -10.96
CA PHE A 84 3.83 -8.79 -11.07
C PHE A 84 2.62 -9.04 -11.97
N LEU A 85 1.50 -8.36 -11.70
CA LEU A 85 0.27 -8.44 -12.51
C LEU A 85 0.46 -8.00 -13.98
N SER A 86 1.47 -7.17 -14.25
CA SER A 86 1.77 -6.70 -15.60
C SER A 86 2.74 -7.62 -16.34
N GLY A 87 3.24 -8.68 -15.70
CA GLY A 87 4.21 -9.61 -16.27
C GLY A 87 5.57 -8.97 -16.57
N VAL A 88 5.91 -7.89 -15.86
CA VAL A 88 7.24 -7.25 -15.95
C VAL A 88 8.12 -7.75 -14.81
N GLU A 89 9.43 -7.67 -15.01
CA GLU A 89 10.39 -7.97 -13.95
C GLU A 89 10.16 -7.04 -12.75
N VAL A 90 10.10 -7.62 -11.55
CA VAL A 90 9.95 -6.88 -10.30
C VAL A 90 11.22 -6.07 -10.07
N SER A 91 11.06 -4.78 -9.77
CA SER A 91 12.18 -3.84 -9.66
C SER A 91 12.02 -2.95 -8.44
N GLU A 92 12.89 -3.18 -7.44
CA GLU A 92 13.09 -2.33 -6.26
C GLU A 92 13.35 -0.88 -6.65
N LEU A 93 14.24 -0.65 -7.62
CA LEU A 93 14.58 0.70 -8.09
C LEU A 93 13.34 1.44 -8.60
N SER A 94 12.48 0.76 -9.36
CA SER A 94 11.23 1.34 -9.82
C SER A 94 10.24 1.54 -8.68
N ALA A 95 10.20 0.66 -7.67
CA ALA A 95 9.32 0.81 -6.53
C ALA A 95 9.69 2.05 -5.70
N TYR A 96 10.97 2.18 -5.33
CA TYR A 96 11.52 3.37 -4.66
C TYR A 96 11.29 4.67 -5.44
N HIS A 97 11.39 4.62 -6.77
CA HIS A 97 11.20 5.82 -7.59
C HIS A 97 9.76 6.36 -7.57
N TYR A 98 8.76 5.49 -7.37
CA TYR A 98 7.35 5.87 -7.48
C TYR A 98 6.57 5.86 -6.15
N GLU A 99 7.05 5.20 -5.10
CA GLU A 99 6.33 5.04 -3.82
C GLU A 99 5.90 6.39 -3.22
N GLU A 100 6.82 7.36 -3.15
CA GLU A 100 6.54 8.67 -2.55
C GLU A 100 5.55 9.47 -3.40
N LYS A 101 5.66 9.36 -4.72
CA LYS A 101 4.75 10.03 -5.65
C LYS A 101 3.33 9.50 -5.50
N ILE A 102 3.16 8.19 -5.34
CA ILE A 102 1.83 7.58 -5.13
C ILE A 102 1.29 7.98 -3.75
N ALA A 103 2.14 7.97 -2.71
CA ALA A 103 1.77 8.44 -1.39
C ALA A 103 1.31 9.91 -1.38
N GLU A 104 2.05 10.79 -2.07
CA GLU A 104 1.70 12.21 -2.23
C GLU A 104 0.35 12.40 -2.95
N GLN A 105 0.10 11.61 -4.00
CA GLN A 105 -1.19 11.64 -4.69
C GLN A 105 -2.34 11.20 -3.78
N PHE A 106 -2.13 10.16 -2.98
CA PHE A 106 -3.10 9.71 -2.00
C PHE A 106 -3.40 10.81 -0.96
N TYR A 107 -2.38 11.43 -0.36
CA TYR A 107 -2.58 12.52 0.61
C TYR A 107 -3.37 13.68 0.01
N ASN A 108 -3.05 14.06 -1.22
CA ASN A 108 -3.76 15.13 -1.92
C ASN A 108 -5.23 14.79 -2.17
N GLU A 109 -5.54 13.53 -2.46
CA GLU A 109 -6.92 13.07 -2.64
C GLU A 109 -7.70 13.06 -1.32
N GLU A 110 -7.10 12.55 -0.25
CA GLU A 110 -7.72 12.53 1.07
C GLU A 110 -7.91 13.95 1.65
N LEU A 111 -6.95 14.86 1.43
CA LEU A 111 -7.07 16.28 1.75
C LEU A 111 -8.27 16.94 1.05
N ARG A 112 -8.52 16.60 -0.22
CA ARG A 112 -9.65 17.10 -1.00
C ARG A 112 -10.98 16.52 -0.53
N ARG A 113 -11.01 15.24 -0.15
CA ARG A 113 -12.21 14.56 0.36
C ARG A 113 -12.62 15.07 1.73
N ASN A 114 -11.65 15.28 2.62
CA ASN A 114 -11.90 15.60 4.02
C ASN A 114 -11.81 17.11 4.34
N GLY A 115 -11.61 17.96 3.34
CA GLY A 115 -11.64 19.41 3.49
C GLY A 115 -10.64 19.90 4.55
N SER A 116 -9.34 19.82 4.26
CA SER A 116 -8.27 20.45 5.06
C SER A 116 -8.17 19.94 6.51
N LEU A 117 -7.78 18.67 6.72
CA LEU A 117 -7.40 18.18 8.06
C LEU A 117 -6.23 17.19 8.08
N LEU A 118 -5.32 17.26 7.11
CA LEU A 118 -3.98 16.70 7.30
C LEU A 118 -3.00 17.86 7.43
N ASN A 119 -2.81 18.31 8.67
CA ASN A 119 -1.60 19.06 9.03
C ASN A 119 -0.43 18.09 8.84
N LEU A 120 0.22 18.14 7.68
CA LEU A 120 1.46 17.43 7.38
C LEU A 120 2.68 18.06 8.07
N ASN A 121 2.46 18.76 9.19
CA ASN A 121 3.50 19.36 10.01
C ASN A 121 3.35 18.83 11.44
N GLU A 122 3.90 17.65 11.71
CA GLU A 122 4.46 17.34 13.04
C GLU A 122 5.77 16.57 12.81
N ASP A 123 6.86 17.36 12.88
CA ASP A 123 8.29 17.11 13.08
C ASP A 123 9.02 15.93 12.39
#